data_AF-A0AA35XLD1-F1
#
_entry.id   AF-A0AA35XLD1-F1
#
_cell.length_a   1.000
_cell.length_b   1.000
_cell.length_c   1.000
_cell.angle_alpha   90.00
_cell.angle_beta   90.00
_cell.angle_gamma   90.00
#
_symmetry.space_group_name_H-M   'P 1'
#
loop_
_entity.id
_entity.type
_entity.pdbx_description
1 polymer ?
#
loop_
_entity_poly.entity_id
_entity_poly.type
_entity_poly.pdbx_seq_one_letter_code
_entity_poly.pdbx_strand_id
1 'polypeptide(L)'
;MPSTLFFLSPLCLYSRSDEPTLFTVRYRNKFWTGYRALEAAASRAIEAGTPLHRPSYFGHMSLAQLEEVFRSETHVPIPLLEQRLHCLHEVASVLQEHCGGKVSRLVEICDKDAVRLAHQLAASFPCFRDQATYDGQTVVFLKRAQIFPADLWNRFGGTRYGEFRNIGDLTMFADYRYNTLLFFHKLNKRHLSLTCFDSELIYLIYSQ
;
A
#
# COMPACT_ATOMS: atom_id res chain seq x y z
N MET A 1 -14.73 2.40 0.90
CA MET A 1 -14.50 3.55 0.01
C MET A 1 -13.08 3.46 -0.53
N PRO A 2 -12.77 3.87 -1.77
CA PRO A 2 -11.40 3.87 -2.30
C PRO A 2 -10.43 4.65 -1.41
N SER A 3 -10.93 5.67 -0.72
CA SER A 3 -10.14 6.52 0.17
C SER A 3 -9.59 5.84 1.41
N THR A 4 -10.19 4.73 1.88
CA THR A 4 -9.61 3.93 2.96
C THR A 4 -8.36 3.18 2.49
N LEU A 5 -8.38 2.67 1.25
CA LEU A 5 -7.20 2.03 0.65
C LEU A 5 -6.11 3.06 0.40
N PHE A 6 -6.48 4.24 -0.09
CA PHE A 6 -5.51 5.30 -0.37
C PHE A 6 -4.84 5.89 0.87
N PHE A 7 -5.44 5.76 2.06
CA PHE A 7 -4.76 6.06 3.32
C PHE A 7 -3.65 5.04 3.63
N LEU A 8 -3.85 3.76 3.29
CA LEU A 8 -2.94 2.67 3.62
C LEU A 8 -1.84 2.44 2.56
N SER A 9 -2.15 2.61 1.27
CA SER A 9 -1.20 2.39 0.17
C SER A 9 0.13 3.16 0.30
N PRO A 10 0.18 4.46 0.67
CA PRO A 10 1.46 5.15 0.86
C PRO A 10 2.23 4.67 2.10
N LEU A 11 1.56 3.96 3.01
CA LEU A 11 2.13 3.44 4.24
C LEU A 11 2.77 2.05 4.07
N CYS A 12 2.83 1.49 2.85
CA CYS A 12 3.54 0.24 2.57
C CYS A 12 5.08 0.42 2.57
N LEU A 13 5.61 1.01 3.65
CA LEU A 13 7.05 1.16 3.90
C LEU A 13 7.60 -0.11 4.54
N TYR A 14 8.64 -0.67 3.94
CA TYR A 14 9.39 -1.77 4.53
C TYR A 14 10.34 -1.24 5.61
N SER A 15 10.32 -1.90 6.76
CA SER A 15 11.28 -1.70 7.85
C SER A 15 11.60 -3.04 8.46
N ARG A 16 12.88 -3.37 8.56
CA ARG A 16 13.34 -4.53 9.32
C ARG A 16 13.52 -4.09 10.78
N SER A 17 12.94 -4.83 11.70
CA SER A 17 13.25 -4.72 13.13
C SER A 17 14.02 -5.97 13.54
N ASP A 18 15.09 -5.79 14.29
CA ASP A 18 15.81 -6.89 14.93
C ASP A 18 15.23 -7.20 16.33
N GLU A 19 14.21 -6.45 16.76
CA GLU A 19 13.46 -6.72 17.99
C GLU A 19 12.70 -8.05 17.89
N PRO A 20 12.73 -8.91 18.93
CA PRO A 20 11.97 -10.14 18.95
C PRO A 20 10.46 -9.88 19.05
N THR A 21 10.08 -8.72 19.58
CA THR A 21 8.69 -8.30 19.70
C THR A 21 8.30 -7.44 18.50
N LEU A 22 7.12 -7.68 17.95
CA LEU A 22 6.61 -6.95 16.79
C LEU A 22 5.63 -5.85 17.19
N PHE A 23 5.56 -4.81 16.36
CA PHE A 23 4.41 -3.90 16.34
C PHE A 23 3.12 -4.71 16.18
N THR A 24 2.21 -4.59 17.16
CA THR A 24 1.02 -5.44 17.27
C THR A 24 -0.21 -4.60 17.55
N VAL A 25 -1.30 -4.87 16.84
CA VAL A 25 -2.56 -4.14 16.99
C VAL A 25 -3.67 -5.12 17.37
N ARG A 26 -4.39 -4.84 18.45
CA ARG A 26 -5.61 -5.58 18.81
C ARG A 26 -6.82 -4.96 18.14
N TYR A 27 -7.56 -5.79 17.41
CA TYR A 27 -8.78 -5.40 16.72
C TYR A 27 -9.74 -6.58 16.60
N ARG A 28 -11.02 -6.38 16.98
CA ARG A 28 -12.07 -7.41 17.02
C ARG A 28 -11.64 -8.70 17.73
N ASN A 29 -11.07 -8.56 18.92
CA ASN A 29 -10.57 -9.66 19.77
C ASN A 29 -9.46 -10.52 19.16
N LYS A 30 -8.75 -10.02 18.15
CA LYS A 30 -7.57 -10.65 17.56
C LYS A 30 -6.38 -9.70 17.57
N PHE A 31 -5.17 -10.27 17.64
CA PHE A 31 -3.91 -9.54 17.52
C PHE A 31 -3.39 -9.66 16.09
N TRP A 32 -2.96 -8.55 15.51
CA TRP A 32 -2.47 -8.45 14.14
C TRP A 32 -1.06 -7.88 14.13
N THR A 33 -0.21 -8.41 13.25
CA THR A 33 1.18 -7.95 13.01
C THR A 33 1.40 -7.67 11.52
N GLY A 34 2.55 -7.07 11.18
CA GLY A 34 2.91 -6.77 9.79
C GLY A 34 1.91 -5.82 9.12
N TYR A 35 1.66 -6.00 7.81
CA TYR A 35 0.72 -5.17 7.05
C TYR A 35 -0.70 -5.22 7.62
N ARG A 36 -1.16 -6.39 8.08
CA ARG A 36 -2.49 -6.56 8.68
C ARG A 36 -2.66 -5.74 9.97
N ALA A 37 -1.59 -5.44 10.70
CA ALA A 37 -1.64 -4.52 11.82
C ALA A 37 -1.99 -3.09 11.39
N LEU A 38 -1.49 -2.64 10.23
CA LEU A 38 -1.83 -1.32 9.68
C LEU A 38 -3.30 -1.24 9.29
N GLU A 39 -3.81 -2.28 8.60
CA GLU A 39 -5.23 -2.39 8.25
C GLU A 39 -6.12 -2.42 9.50
N ALA A 40 -5.73 -3.20 10.51
CA ALA A 40 -6.44 -3.29 11.78
C ALA A 40 -6.46 -1.94 12.53
N ALA A 41 -5.33 -1.23 12.58
CA ALA A 41 -5.23 0.08 13.23
C ALA A 41 -6.11 1.14 12.55
N ALA A 42 -6.03 1.22 11.21
CA ALA A 42 -6.86 2.14 10.44
C ALA A 42 -8.34 1.82 10.59
N SER A 43 -8.72 0.53 10.54
CA SER A 43 -10.11 0.10 10.73
C SER A 43 -10.63 0.45 12.13
N ARG A 44 -9.83 0.17 13.17
CA ARG A 44 -10.13 0.54 14.56
C ARG A 44 -10.35 2.04 14.72
N ALA A 45 -9.49 2.87 14.13
CA ALA A 45 -9.62 4.33 14.20
C ALA A 45 -10.86 4.85 13.45
N ILE A 46 -11.16 4.29 12.27
CA ILE A 46 -12.37 4.65 11.51
C ILE A 46 -13.64 4.27 12.27
N GLU A 47 -13.69 3.07 12.86
CA GLU A 47 -14.83 2.64 13.69
C GLU A 47 -14.99 3.50 14.96
N ALA A 48 -13.89 4.04 15.50
CA ALA A 48 -13.90 4.99 16.61
C ALA A 48 -14.25 6.44 16.21
N GLY A 49 -14.52 6.71 14.92
CA GLY A 49 -14.95 8.01 14.42
C GLY A 49 -13.86 8.87 13.79
N THR A 50 -12.60 8.42 13.74
CA THR A 50 -11.51 9.14 13.08
C THR A 50 -11.68 9.09 11.56
N PRO A 51 -11.82 10.22 10.85
CA PRO A 51 -12.17 10.23 9.43
C PRO A 51 -10.97 10.01 8.51
N LEU A 52 -10.23 8.90 8.69
CA LEU A 52 -9.04 8.53 7.88
C LEU A 52 -9.36 8.30 6.40
N HIS A 53 -10.64 8.19 6.03
CA HIS A 53 -11.09 8.12 4.65
C HIS A 53 -11.19 9.50 3.96
N ARG A 54 -10.79 10.58 4.62
CA ARG A 54 -10.82 11.96 4.08
C ARG A 54 -9.40 12.51 3.92
N PRO A 55 -8.94 12.76 2.68
CA PRO A 55 -7.65 13.40 2.43
C PRO A 55 -7.46 14.73 3.14
N SER A 56 -8.52 15.53 3.25
CA SER A 56 -8.51 16.79 4.00
C SER A 56 -8.20 16.62 5.49
N TYR A 57 -8.49 15.45 6.08
CA TYR A 57 -8.17 15.15 7.48
C TYR A 57 -6.74 14.66 7.61
N PHE A 58 -6.38 13.56 6.92
CA PHE A 58 -5.05 12.97 7.08
C PHE A 58 -3.93 13.86 6.55
N GLY A 59 -4.22 14.78 5.63
CA GLY A 59 -3.28 15.81 5.17
C GLY A 59 -2.89 16.85 6.21
N HIS A 60 -3.66 16.95 7.31
CA HIS A 60 -3.40 17.89 8.41
C HIS A 60 -3.24 17.18 9.76
N MET A 61 -3.12 15.84 9.74
CA MET A 61 -2.90 15.09 10.96
C MET A 61 -1.57 15.47 11.60
N SER A 62 -1.54 15.55 12.93
CA SER A 62 -0.30 15.67 13.70
C SER A 62 0.38 14.31 13.90
N LEU A 63 1.65 14.34 14.28
CA LEU A 63 2.38 13.12 14.65
C LEU A 63 1.70 12.37 15.79
N ALA A 64 1.24 13.09 16.83
CA ALA A 64 0.51 12.50 17.96
C ALA A 64 -0.82 11.86 17.54
N GLN A 65 -1.54 12.45 16.59
CA GLN A 65 -2.76 11.83 16.05
C GLN A 65 -2.45 10.54 15.27
N LEU A 66 -1.35 10.52 14.51
CA LEU A 66 -0.93 9.33 13.78
C LEU A 66 -0.44 8.23 14.72
N GLU A 67 0.30 8.62 15.77
CA GLU A 67 0.75 7.71 16.83
C GLU A 67 -0.45 7.05 17.53
N GLU A 68 -1.48 7.81 17.87
CA GLU A 68 -2.69 7.29 18.50
C GLU A 68 -3.44 6.32 17.59
N VAL A 69 -3.54 6.62 16.28
CA VAL A 69 -4.14 5.70 15.29
C VAL A 69 -3.38 4.37 15.28
N PHE A 70 -2.05 4.44 15.20
CA PHE A 70 -1.17 3.27 15.14
C PHE A 70 -0.64 2.84 16.51
N ARG A 71 -1.38 3.10 17.60
CA ARG A 71 -0.95 2.64 18.93
C ARG A 71 -0.80 1.12 18.97
N SER A 72 0.36 0.68 19.48
CA SER A 72 0.71 -0.73 19.63
C SER A 72 0.19 -1.28 20.95
N GLU A 73 -0.11 -2.57 20.98
CA GLU A 73 -0.38 -3.32 22.22
C GLU A 73 0.92 -3.77 22.90
N THR A 74 2.07 -3.61 22.22
CA THR A 74 3.41 -3.88 22.77
C THR A 74 4.18 -2.57 22.95
N HIS A 75 5.35 -2.66 23.58
CA HIS A 75 6.26 -1.51 23.70
C HIS A 75 6.90 -1.10 22.37
N VAL A 76 6.75 -1.90 21.30
CA VAL A 76 7.33 -1.63 19.99
C VAL A 76 6.35 -0.74 19.20
N PRO A 77 6.71 0.52 18.92
CA PRO A 77 5.86 1.42 18.15
C PRO A 77 5.85 1.03 16.66
N ILE A 78 4.96 1.63 15.89
CA ILE A 78 5.02 1.52 14.44
C ILE A 78 6.34 2.11 13.92
N PRO A 79 7.11 1.37 13.11
CA PRO A 79 8.36 1.89 12.56
C PRO A 79 8.10 3.00 11.53
N LEU A 80 9.02 3.95 11.41
CA LEU A 80 8.99 5.04 10.43
C LEU A 80 7.75 5.96 10.53
N LEU A 81 7.26 6.23 11.75
CA LEU A 81 6.05 7.03 11.99
C LEU A 81 6.10 8.42 11.32
N GLU A 82 7.22 9.13 11.43
CA GLU A 82 7.39 10.45 10.82
C GLU A 82 7.37 10.40 9.29
N GLN A 83 8.06 9.41 8.69
CA GLN A 83 8.07 9.23 7.24
C GLN A 83 6.68 8.84 6.73
N ARG A 84 5.93 8.04 7.49
CA ARG A 84 4.52 7.71 7.21
C ARG A 84 3.65 8.96 7.22
N LEU A 85 3.82 9.84 8.20
CA LEU A 85 3.10 11.11 8.27
C LEU A 85 3.42 12.00 7.06
N HIS A 86 4.70 12.11 6.70
CA HIS A 86 5.14 12.86 5.53
C HIS A 86 4.48 12.34 4.24
N CYS A 87 4.42 11.01 4.06
CA CYS A 87 3.74 10.41 2.91
C CYS A 87 2.24 10.76 2.90
N LEU A 88 1.55 10.78 4.06
CA LEU A 88 0.14 11.15 4.14
C LEU A 88 -0.10 12.62 3.76
N HIS A 89 0.75 13.53 4.23
CA HIS A 89 0.69 14.95 3.90
C HIS A 89 0.94 15.18 2.41
N GLU A 90 1.96 14.54 1.86
CA GLU A 90 2.28 14.60 0.43
C GLU A 90 1.10 14.13 -0.43
N VAL A 91 0.55 12.95 -0.11
CA VAL A 91 -0.56 12.37 -0.86
C VAL A 91 -1.82 13.24 -0.77
N ALA A 92 -2.12 13.79 0.40
CA ALA A 92 -3.25 14.71 0.56
C ALA A 92 -3.07 16.00 -0.27
N SER A 93 -1.86 16.57 -0.27
CA SER A 93 -1.55 17.78 -1.04
C SER A 93 -1.72 17.56 -2.54
N VAL A 94 -1.10 16.51 -3.09
CA VAL A 94 -1.18 16.16 -4.52
C VAL A 94 -2.62 15.85 -4.94
N LEU A 95 -3.39 15.14 -4.09
CA LEU A 95 -4.81 14.92 -4.34
C LEU A 95 -5.62 16.21 -4.34
N GLN A 96 -5.32 17.13 -3.43
CA GLN A 96 -6.03 18.40 -3.35
C GLN A 96 -5.78 19.23 -4.61
N GLU A 97 -4.54 19.32 -5.06
CA GLU A 97 -4.11 20.10 -6.21
C GLU A 97 -4.64 19.54 -7.54
N HIS A 98 -4.47 18.24 -7.78
CA HIS A 98 -4.75 17.66 -9.10
C HIS A 98 -6.07 16.91 -9.20
N CYS A 99 -6.66 16.52 -8.07
CA CYS A 99 -7.85 15.67 -8.02
C CYS A 99 -9.02 16.28 -7.23
N GLY A 100 -8.91 17.55 -6.79
CA GLY A 100 -9.93 18.21 -5.97
C GLY A 100 -10.22 17.47 -4.66
N GLY A 101 -9.21 16.80 -4.11
CA GLY A 101 -9.30 16.00 -2.89
C GLY A 101 -9.99 14.64 -3.04
N LYS A 102 -10.29 14.20 -4.27
CA LYS A 102 -11.03 12.95 -4.54
C LYS A 102 -10.17 11.88 -5.19
N VAL A 103 -9.94 10.78 -4.48
CA VAL A 103 -9.24 9.58 -5.01
C VAL A 103 -9.93 9.00 -6.25
N SER A 104 -11.27 9.05 -6.32
CA SER A 104 -11.99 8.56 -7.50
C SER A 104 -11.60 9.30 -8.77
N ARG A 105 -11.26 10.59 -8.67
CA ARG A 105 -10.86 11.41 -9.81
C ARG A 105 -9.54 10.93 -10.42
N LEU A 106 -8.63 10.41 -9.60
CA LEU A 106 -7.39 9.80 -10.08
C LEU A 106 -7.66 8.57 -10.94
N VAL A 107 -8.60 7.71 -10.52
CA VAL A 107 -9.02 6.52 -11.27
C VAL A 107 -9.73 6.92 -12.57
N GLU A 108 -10.61 7.93 -12.51
CA GLU A 108 -11.33 8.45 -13.69
C GLU A 108 -10.38 9.02 -14.76
N ILE A 109 -9.37 9.82 -14.36
CA ILE A 109 -8.40 10.42 -15.29
C ILE A 109 -7.55 9.34 -15.98
N CYS A 110 -7.34 8.21 -15.31
CA CYS A 110 -6.59 7.09 -15.87
C CYS A 110 -7.44 6.17 -16.75
N ASP A 111 -8.74 6.46 -16.95
CA ASP A 111 -9.64 5.75 -17.87
C ASP A 111 -9.62 4.22 -17.69
N LYS A 112 -9.70 3.76 -16.43
CA LYS A 112 -9.70 2.33 -16.10
C LYS A 112 -8.47 1.57 -16.64
N ASP A 113 -7.34 2.25 -16.80
CA ASP A 113 -6.05 1.65 -17.14
C ASP A 113 -5.17 1.53 -15.88
N ALA A 114 -4.89 0.30 -15.47
CA ALA A 114 -4.14 -0.01 -14.26
C ALA A 114 -2.66 0.40 -14.38
N VAL A 115 -2.06 0.20 -15.56
CA VAL A 115 -0.67 0.55 -15.85
C VAL A 115 -0.53 2.07 -15.86
N ARG A 116 -1.44 2.78 -16.52
CA ARG A 116 -1.48 4.25 -16.52
C ARG A 116 -1.67 4.80 -15.11
N LEU A 117 -2.53 4.19 -14.30
CA LEU A 117 -2.74 4.58 -12.90
C LEU A 117 -1.44 4.41 -12.09
N ALA A 118 -0.73 3.30 -12.24
CA ALA A 118 0.56 3.10 -11.58
C ALA A 118 1.61 4.13 -12.03
N HIS A 119 1.71 4.42 -13.33
CA HIS A 119 2.62 5.46 -13.82
C HIS A 119 2.26 6.85 -13.30
N GLN A 120 0.97 7.20 -13.29
CA GLN A 120 0.49 8.47 -12.75
C GLN A 120 0.84 8.61 -11.26
N LEU A 121 0.69 7.53 -10.49
CA LEU A 121 1.09 7.51 -9.08
C LEU A 121 2.58 7.79 -8.92
N ALA A 122 3.45 7.07 -9.63
CA ALA A 122 4.89 7.24 -9.54
C ALA A 122 5.37 8.63 -10.02
N ALA A 123 4.65 9.23 -10.98
CA ALA A 123 4.95 10.54 -11.53
C ALA A 123 4.54 11.66 -10.56
N SER A 124 3.30 11.62 -10.06
CA SER A 124 2.71 12.71 -9.27
C SER A 124 2.98 12.62 -7.77
N PHE A 125 3.26 11.44 -7.23
CA PHE A 125 3.42 11.22 -5.80
C PHE A 125 4.83 10.69 -5.51
N PRO A 126 5.77 11.53 -5.04
CA PRO A 126 7.13 11.08 -4.70
C PRO A 126 7.18 9.85 -3.79
N CYS A 127 6.27 9.71 -2.83
CA CYS A 127 6.16 8.54 -1.95
C CYS A 127 5.69 7.26 -2.67
N PHE A 128 5.32 7.29 -3.95
CA PHE A 128 5.07 6.09 -4.74
C PHE A 128 6.23 5.75 -5.68
N ARG A 129 7.27 6.59 -5.73
CA ARG A 129 8.45 6.41 -6.59
C ARG A 129 9.49 5.54 -5.89
N ASP A 130 9.28 4.22 -5.99
CA ASP A 130 10.22 3.23 -5.48
C ASP A 130 11.46 3.15 -6.37
N GLN A 131 12.43 4.00 -6.09
CA GLN A 131 13.73 4.00 -6.76
C GLN A 131 14.85 3.94 -5.73
N ALA A 132 15.91 3.22 -6.06
CA ALA A 132 17.13 3.15 -5.27
C ALA A 132 18.35 3.23 -6.19
N THR A 133 19.44 3.80 -5.70
CA THR A 133 20.71 3.78 -6.42
C THR A 133 21.49 2.55 -6.00
N TYR A 134 21.81 1.68 -6.96
CA TYR A 134 22.65 0.50 -6.76
C TYR A 134 23.77 0.53 -7.79
N ASP A 135 25.02 0.50 -7.32
CA ASP A 135 26.23 0.54 -8.17
C ASP A 135 26.24 1.69 -9.20
N GLY A 136 25.86 2.89 -8.75
CA GLY A 136 25.77 4.08 -9.60
C GLY A 136 24.60 4.09 -10.59
N GLN A 137 23.79 3.03 -10.64
CA GLN A 137 22.60 2.93 -11.49
C GLN A 137 21.33 3.16 -10.69
N THR A 138 20.38 3.90 -11.25
CA THR A 138 19.04 4.04 -10.65
C THR A 138 18.21 2.82 -10.99
N VAL A 139 17.87 2.02 -9.97
CA VAL A 139 16.98 0.87 -10.07
C VAL A 139 15.58 1.30 -9.66
N VAL A 140 14.61 1.06 -10.53
CA VAL A 140 13.22 1.51 -10.39
C VAL A 140 12.31 0.30 -10.23
N PHE A 141 11.66 0.16 -9.07
CA PHE A 141 10.81 -0.98 -8.72
C PHE A 141 9.31 -0.69 -8.88
N LEU A 142 8.90 0.57 -8.63
CA LEU A 142 7.50 1.07 -8.65
C LEU A 142 6.46 0.11 -8.05
N LYS A 143 6.79 -0.59 -6.97
CA LYS A 143 5.90 -1.61 -6.39
C LYS A 143 4.74 -0.96 -5.65
N ARG A 144 4.96 0.08 -4.84
CA ARG A 144 3.89 0.86 -4.18
C ARG A 144 2.90 1.42 -5.19
N ALA A 145 3.39 1.92 -6.32
CA ALA A 145 2.56 2.43 -7.40
C ALA A 145 1.67 1.36 -8.06
N GLN A 146 2.14 0.11 -8.13
CA GLN A 146 1.39 -1.02 -8.67
C GLN A 146 0.43 -1.67 -7.67
N ILE A 147 0.75 -1.60 -6.37
CA ILE A 147 -0.10 -2.15 -5.30
C ILE A 147 -1.46 -1.44 -5.26
N PHE A 148 -1.51 -0.12 -5.47
CA PHE A 148 -2.78 0.60 -5.36
C PHE A 148 -3.86 0.17 -6.37
N PRO A 149 -3.59 0.10 -7.69
CA PRO A 149 -4.57 -0.46 -8.63
C PRO A 149 -4.96 -1.91 -8.29
N ALA A 150 -4.02 -2.73 -7.82
CA ALA A 150 -4.30 -4.10 -7.38
C ALA A 150 -5.24 -4.15 -6.17
N ASP A 151 -5.03 -3.29 -5.17
CA ASP A 151 -5.89 -3.15 -4.00
C ASP A 151 -7.29 -2.68 -4.40
N LEU A 152 -7.40 -1.74 -5.36
CA LEU A 152 -8.69 -1.33 -5.91
C LEU A 152 -9.41 -2.50 -6.59
N TRP A 153 -8.71 -3.25 -7.45
CA TRP A 153 -9.29 -4.43 -8.11
C TRP A 153 -9.78 -5.46 -7.09
N ASN A 154 -8.94 -5.82 -6.12
CA ASN A 154 -9.27 -6.77 -5.05
C ASN A 154 -10.47 -6.30 -4.22
N ARG A 155 -10.49 -5.04 -3.80
CA ARG A 155 -11.52 -4.51 -2.90
C ARG A 155 -12.89 -4.38 -3.55
N PHE A 156 -12.92 -4.08 -4.85
CA PHE A 156 -14.15 -3.89 -5.62
C PHE A 156 -14.48 -5.08 -6.54
N GLY A 157 -13.74 -6.18 -6.44
CA GLY A 157 -13.98 -7.40 -7.23
C GLY A 157 -13.97 -7.15 -8.74
N GLY A 158 -13.06 -6.30 -9.21
CA GLY A 158 -12.98 -5.95 -10.63
C GLY A 158 -14.12 -5.05 -11.15
N THR A 159 -14.93 -4.46 -10.27
CA THR A 159 -16.05 -3.58 -10.66
C THR A 159 -15.86 -2.14 -10.16
N ARG A 160 -16.67 -1.19 -10.65
CA ARG A 160 -16.67 0.21 -10.20
C ARG A 160 -15.26 0.85 -10.28
N TYR A 161 -14.63 1.10 -9.13
CA TYR A 161 -13.30 1.71 -9.04
C TYR A 161 -12.15 0.70 -9.24
N GLY A 162 -12.45 -0.60 -9.17
CA GLY A 162 -11.51 -1.68 -9.45
C GLY A 162 -11.64 -2.27 -10.85
N GLU A 163 -12.51 -1.71 -11.69
CA GLU A 163 -12.66 -2.16 -13.08
C GLU A 163 -11.49 -1.62 -13.90
N PHE A 164 -10.55 -2.49 -14.23
CA PHE A 164 -9.38 -2.16 -15.04
C PHE A 164 -9.29 -3.07 -16.25
N ARG A 165 -8.98 -2.50 -17.42
CA ARG A 165 -8.86 -3.23 -18.68
C ARG A 165 -7.62 -4.12 -18.78
N ASN A 166 -6.58 -3.80 -18.00
CA ASN A 166 -5.24 -4.37 -18.11
C ASN A 166 -4.61 -4.62 -16.73
N ILE A 167 -5.41 -5.04 -15.74
CA ILE A 167 -4.87 -5.39 -14.40
C ILE A 167 -3.81 -6.51 -14.48
N GLY A 168 -3.94 -7.40 -15.47
CA GLY A 168 -2.99 -8.47 -15.80
C GLY A 168 -1.57 -7.98 -16.13
N ASP A 169 -1.45 -6.76 -16.65
CA ASP A 169 -0.18 -6.19 -17.11
C ASP A 169 0.67 -5.63 -15.96
N LEU A 170 0.11 -5.52 -14.75
CA LEU A 170 0.89 -5.18 -13.57
C LEU A 170 1.82 -6.34 -13.20
N THR A 171 3.03 -6.02 -12.72
CA THR A 171 3.96 -7.07 -12.30
C THR A 171 3.39 -7.83 -11.10
N MET A 172 3.42 -9.17 -11.16
CA MET A 172 2.97 -10.01 -10.06
C MET A 172 3.67 -9.61 -8.75
N PHE A 173 2.90 -9.66 -7.66
CA PHE A 173 3.39 -9.48 -6.31
C PHE A 173 4.60 -10.38 -6.08
N ALA A 174 5.79 -9.77 -5.97
CA ALA A 174 6.86 -10.37 -5.19
C ALA A 174 6.52 -10.05 -3.73
N ASP A 175 5.49 -10.70 -3.18
CA ASP A 175 5.42 -10.85 -1.73
C ASP A 175 6.74 -11.51 -1.31
N TYR A 176 7.36 -11.04 -0.24
CA TYR A 176 8.58 -11.65 0.31
C TYR A 176 8.36 -13.14 0.63
N ARG A 177 7.11 -13.58 0.83
CA ARG A 177 6.71 -15.00 0.87
C ARG A 177 6.92 -15.74 -0.46
N TYR A 178 6.77 -15.06 -1.59
CA TYR A 178 7.10 -15.58 -2.91
C TYR A 178 8.61 -15.75 -3.08
N ASN A 179 9.43 -14.84 -2.53
CA ASN A 179 10.88 -15.04 -2.44
C ASN A 179 11.24 -16.26 -1.56
N THR A 180 10.50 -16.52 -0.48
CA THR A 180 10.67 -17.75 0.31
C THR A 180 10.29 -19.00 -0.48
N LEU A 181 9.18 -18.99 -1.23
CA LEU A 181 8.75 -20.09 -2.10
C LEU A 181 9.73 -20.36 -3.27
N LEU A 182 10.28 -19.33 -3.90
CA LEU A 182 11.34 -19.44 -4.92
C LEU A 182 12.65 -19.99 -4.35
N PHE A 183 12.95 -19.70 -3.09
CA PHE A 183 14.10 -20.29 -2.41
C PHE A 183 13.89 -21.79 -2.14
N PHE A 184 12.65 -22.22 -1.85
CA PHE A 184 12.29 -23.64 -1.70
C PHE A 184 12.17 -24.37 -3.04
N HIS A 185 11.72 -23.69 -4.11
CA HIS A 185 11.55 -24.27 -5.44
C HIS A 185 12.71 -23.88 -6.36
N LYS A 186 13.84 -24.60 -6.19
CA LYS A 186 14.97 -24.72 -7.11
C LYS A 186 14.82 -23.96 -8.44
N LEU A 187 15.60 -22.88 -8.55
CA LEU A 187 15.95 -22.17 -9.78
C LEU A 187 16.39 -23.14 -10.89
N ASN A 188 15.45 -23.49 -11.76
CA ASN A 188 15.73 -24.03 -13.08
C ASN A 188 14.82 -23.32 -14.08
N LYS A 189 15.17 -22.06 -14.40
CA LYS A 189 14.98 -21.44 -15.72
C LYS A 189 15.59 -20.04 -15.74
N ARG A 190 16.60 -19.89 -16.61
CA ARG A 190 17.23 -18.63 -16.99
C ARG A 190 16.24 -17.81 -17.83
N HIS A 191 15.38 -17.05 -17.17
CA HIS A 191 14.69 -15.83 -17.62
C HIS A 191 13.61 -15.53 -16.58
N LEU A 192 13.96 -14.75 -15.55
CA LEU A 192 12.94 -14.12 -14.73
C LEU A 192 12.44 -12.86 -15.47
N SER A 193 11.62 -13.06 -16.48
CA SER A 193 10.58 -12.08 -16.78
C SER A 193 9.60 -12.14 -15.60
N LEU A 194 9.47 -11.06 -14.84
CA LEU A 194 8.44 -10.87 -13.83
C LEU A 194 7.08 -11.22 -14.47
N THR A 195 6.56 -12.40 -14.16
CA THR A 195 5.33 -12.90 -14.77
C THR A 195 4.14 -12.03 -14.34
N CYS A 196 3.15 -11.94 -15.22
CA CYS A 196 1.93 -11.16 -15.11
C CYS A 196 1.10 -11.45 -13.86
N PHE A 197 0.21 -10.52 -13.51
CA PHE A 197 -0.72 -10.59 -12.39
C PHE A 197 -1.70 -11.77 -12.55
N ASP A 198 -1.71 -12.72 -11.60
CA ASP A 198 -2.61 -13.88 -11.57
C ASP A 198 -3.57 -13.79 -10.36
N SER A 199 -4.87 -13.86 -10.64
CA SER A 199 -5.95 -13.76 -9.65
C SER A 199 -6.00 -14.93 -8.66
N GLU A 200 -5.56 -16.15 -9.01
CA GLU A 200 -5.63 -17.31 -8.11
C GLU A 200 -4.58 -17.24 -6.99
N LEU A 201 -3.39 -16.72 -7.29
CA LEU A 201 -2.28 -16.57 -6.34
C LEU A 201 -2.55 -15.48 -5.29
N ILE A 202 -3.36 -14.48 -5.62
CA ILE A 202 -3.74 -13.41 -4.69
C ILE A 202 -4.70 -13.91 -3.61
N TYR A 203 -5.65 -14.79 -3.97
CA TYR A 203 -6.53 -15.40 -2.98
C TYR A 203 -5.71 -16.06 -1.87
N LEU A 204 -4.65 -16.80 -2.23
CA LEU A 204 -3.73 -17.43 -1.28
C LEU A 204 -2.92 -16.45 -0.40
N ILE A 205 -2.57 -15.27 -0.92
CA ILE A 205 -1.84 -14.22 -0.18
C ILE A 205 -2.73 -13.55 0.86
N TYR A 206 -4.00 -13.32 0.54
CA TYR A 206 -4.96 -12.62 1.40
C TYR A 206 -5.84 -13.55 2.25
N SER A 207 -5.93 -14.85 1.93
CA SER A 207 -6.75 -15.84 2.66
C SER A 207 -6.05 -16.50 3.85
N GLN A 208 -4.81 -16.11 4.18
CA GLN A 208 -4.09 -16.55 5.39
C GLN A 208 -3.97 -15.41 6.39
#